data_AF-A0A0S7F0R9-F1
#
_entry.id   AF-A0A0S7F0R9-F1
#
_cell.length_a   1.000
_cell.length_b   1.000
_cell.length_c   1.000
_cell.angle_alpha   90.00
_cell.angle_beta   90.00
_cell.angle_gamma   90.00
#
_symmetry.space_group_name_H-M   'P 1'
#
loop_
_entity.id
_entity.type
_entity.pdbx_description
1 polymer ?
#
loop_
_entity_poly.entity_id
_entity_poly.type
_entity_poly.pdbx_seq_one_letter_code
_entity_poly.pdbx_strand_id
1 'polypeptide(L)'
;TAAVDMKPTLTIIKAEKMDDPECGDVPLLTPGSKEMMSQALKATFSGFTKEQQRLGIPKDPRQWTENHVAEWLAWTINEFSLKNVDFEKFSMNGANLCAMGKERFLDLAPDFVGDILWEHLEMLQKGNATVI
;
A
#
# COMPACT_ATOMS: atom_id res chain seq x y z
N THR A 1 -31.31 30.62 -48.95
CA THR A 1 -30.47 31.57 -48.22
C THR A 1 -30.55 31.26 -46.74
N ALA A 2 -29.42 31.39 -46.05
CA ALA A 2 -29.23 31.41 -44.59
C ALA A 2 -29.56 30.15 -43.75
N ALA A 3 -28.58 29.79 -42.93
CA ALA A 3 -28.49 28.68 -42.00
C ALA A 3 -29.31 28.90 -40.73
N VAL A 4 -29.67 27.80 -40.06
CA VAL A 4 -29.69 27.66 -38.60
C VAL A 4 -29.26 26.22 -38.27
N ASP A 5 -28.00 26.06 -37.86
CA ASP A 5 -27.62 25.70 -36.49
C ASP A 5 -28.17 24.34 -36.03
N MET A 6 -27.31 23.32 -36.10
CA MET A 6 -27.51 22.05 -35.40
C MET A 6 -26.17 21.45 -35.04
N LYS A 7 -25.79 21.59 -33.77
CA LYS A 7 -25.13 20.53 -33.01
C LYS A 7 -25.36 20.73 -31.51
N PRO A 8 -26.32 20.03 -30.89
CA PRO A 8 -26.33 19.87 -29.45
C PRO A 8 -25.30 18.81 -29.05
N THR A 9 -24.43 19.24 -28.13
CA THR A 9 -23.90 18.51 -26.97
C THR A 9 -23.81 16.98 -27.03
N LEU A 10 -22.54 16.56 -27.02
CA LEU A 10 -21.98 15.30 -26.57
C LEU A 10 -22.80 14.61 -25.47
N THR A 11 -23.38 13.44 -25.77
CA THR A 11 -23.98 12.58 -24.74
C THR A 11 -23.20 11.27 -24.64
N ILE A 12 -22.53 11.18 -23.50
CA ILE A 12 -22.00 10.04 -22.76
C ILE A 12 -22.63 8.70 -23.15
N ILE A 13 -21.80 7.78 -23.65
CA ILE A 13 -22.00 6.35 -23.44
C ILE A 13 -20.62 5.77 -23.09
N LYS A 14 -20.27 5.82 -21.80
CA LYS A 14 -19.13 5.04 -21.30
C LYS A 14 -19.62 3.60 -21.16
N ALA A 15 -19.27 2.81 -22.16
CA ALA A 15 -19.37 1.37 -22.13
C ALA A 15 -18.64 0.82 -20.89
N GLU A 16 -19.38 -0.07 -20.22
CA GLU A 16 -18.92 -1.34 -19.67
C GLU A 16 -17.87 -1.28 -18.55
N LYS A 17 -18.40 -1.47 -17.35
CA LYS A 17 -17.69 -1.79 -16.13
C LYS A 17 -17.32 -3.27 -16.21
N MET A 18 -16.03 -3.56 -16.31
CA MET A 18 -15.48 -4.91 -16.15
C MET A 18 -15.25 -5.13 -14.65
N ASP A 19 -15.96 -6.09 -14.07
CA ASP A 19 -15.66 -6.74 -12.79
C ASP A 19 -14.30 -7.48 -12.89
N ASP A 20 -13.50 -7.39 -11.81
CA ASP A 20 -12.39 -8.22 -11.26
C ASP A 20 -11.68 -9.34 -12.10
N PRO A 21 -10.58 -9.96 -11.61
CA PRO A 21 -9.30 -9.52 -11.05
C PRO A 21 -8.10 -10.16 -11.84
N GLU A 22 -6.84 -9.92 -11.44
CA GLU A 22 -5.60 -10.45 -12.05
C GLU A 22 -5.25 -9.97 -13.48
N CYS A 23 -4.17 -9.20 -13.60
CA CYS A 23 -3.43 -9.11 -14.85
C CYS A 23 -2.02 -9.63 -14.60
N GLY A 24 -1.80 -10.86 -15.06
CA GLY A 24 -0.49 -11.48 -15.16
C GLY A 24 0.35 -10.90 -16.30
N ASP A 25 1.66 -11.05 -16.09
CA ASP A 25 2.78 -11.08 -17.04
C ASP A 25 3.10 -9.83 -17.89
N VAL A 26 4.19 -9.16 -17.51
CA VAL A 26 5.17 -8.61 -18.46
C VAL A 26 6.58 -8.98 -17.97
N PRO A 27 7.46 -9.49 -18.86
CA PRO A 27 8.83 -9.85 -18.53
C PRO A 27 9.75 -8.61 -18.59
N LEU A 28 10.88 -8.75 -17.87
CA LEU A 28 12.20 -8.12 -18.07
C LEU A 28 12.75 -7.34 -16.86
N LEU A 29 13.78 -7.96 -16.31
CA LEU A 29 14.65 -7.56 -15.23
C LEU A 29 15.61 -6.41 -15.64
N THR A 30 15.64 -5.37 -14.78
CA THR A 30 16.80 -4.51 -14.33
C THR A 30 17.36 -3.38 -15.23
N PRO A 31 18.02 -2.32 -14.68
CA PRO A 31 18.28 -1.96 -13.28
C PRO A 31 17.87 -0.51 -12.94
N GLY A 32 16.88 -0.35 -12.09
CA GLY A 32 16.73 0.84 -11.27
C GLY A 32 16.16 0.37 -9.96
N SER A 33 17.01 0.12 -8.95
CA SER A 33 16.67 -0.59 -7.71
C SER A 33 15.31 -0.17 -7.11
N LYS A 34 14.91 1.10 -7.27
CA LYS A 34 13.62 1.63 -6.82
C LYS A 34 12.36 1.00 -7.42
N GLU A 35 12.31 0.71 -8.73
CA GLU A 35 11.03 0.40 -9.40
C GLU A 35 10.63 -1.07 -9.22
N MET A 36 11.61 -1.97 -9.28
CA MET A 36 11.42 -3.39 -8.96
C MET A 36 10.95 -3.56 -7.50
N MET A 37 11.45 -2.72 -6.60
CA MET A 37 11.00 -2.70 -5.21
C MET A 37 9.57 -2.20 -5.09
N SER A 38 9.21 -1.09 -5.74
CA SER A 38 7.82 -0.61 -5.74
C SER A 38 6.83 -1.64 -6.29
N GLN A 39 7.22 -2.43 -7.30
CA GLN A 39 6.36 -3.47 -7.87
C GLN A 39 6.26 -4.71 -6.96
N ALA A 40 7.39 -5.17 -6.39
CA ALA A 40 7.39 -6.23 -5.39
C ALA A 40 6.56 -5.82 -4.16
N LEU A 41 6.70 -4.58 -3.71
CA LEU A 41 5.91 -3.98 -2.64
C LEU A 41 4.40 -4.08 -2.93
N LYS A 42 3.96 -3.62 -4.10
CA LYS A 42 2.55 -3.72 -4.51
C LYS A 42 2.04 -5.15 -4.56
N ALA A 43 2.82 -6.11 -5.05
CA ALA A 43 2.43 -7.51 -5.08
C ALA A 43 2.30 -8.07 -3.66
N THR A 44 3.28 -7.77 -2.80
CA THR A 44 3.31 -8.19 -1.40
C THR A 44 2.12 -7.61 -0.61
N PHE A 45 1.71 -6.35 -0.82
CA PHE A 45 0.56 -5.75 -0.12
C PHE A 45 -0.77 -6.49 -0.35
N SER A 46 -0.93 -7.16 -1.51
CA SER A 46 -2.06 -8.04 -1.73
C SER A 46 -2.01 -9.28 -0.82
N GLY A 47 -0.82 -9.82 -0.57
CA GLY A 47 -0.56 -10.89 0.40
C GLY A 47 -0.84 -10.46 1.84
N PHE A 48 -0.50 -9.23 2.22
CA PHE A 48 -0.79 -8.73 3.56
C PHE A 48 -2.27 -8.64 3.84
N THR A 49 -3.08 -8.25 2.85
CA THR A 49 -4.54 -8.17 3.00
C THR A 49 -5.14 -9.51 3.42
N LYS A 50 -4.62 -10.62 2.89
CA LYS A 50 -5.02 -11.99 3.26
C LYS A 50 -4.58 -12.33 4.69
N GLU A 51 -3.37 -11.92 5.05
CA GLU A 51 -2.84 -12.12 6.40
C GLU A 51 -3.60 -11.29 7.45
N GLN A 52 -4.01 -10.07 7.11
CA GLN A 52 -4.85 -9.21 7.93
C GLN A 52 -6.20 -9.88 8.24
N GLN A 53 -6.82 -10.51 7.24
CA GLN A 53 -8.06 -11.26 7.46
C GLN A 53 -7.84 -12.50 8.34
N ARG A 54 -6.72 -13.21 8.16
CA ARG A 54 -6.37 -14.42 8.92
C ARG A 54 -6.09 -14.12 10.39
N LEU A 55 -5.35 -13.05 10.66
CA LEU A 55 -4.95 -12.61 11.99
C LEU A 55 -5.96 -11.66 12.65
N GLY A 56 -6.96 -11.19 11.91
CA GLY A 56 -7.93 -10.19 12.39
C GLY A 56 -7.34 -8.79 12.55
N ILE A 57 -6.26 -8.47 11.83
CA ILE A 57 -5.65 -7.14 11.85
C ILE A 57 -6.56 -6.15 11.10
N PRO A 58 -6.94 -5.01 11.69
CA PRO A 58 -7.77 -4.04 11.01
C PRO A 58 -7.09 -3.46 9.78
N LYS A 59 -7.87 -3.07 8.77
CA LYS A 59 -7.32 -2.39 7.58
C LYS A 59 -6.77 -1.01 7.92
N ASP A 60 -7.30 -0.38 8.96
CA ASP A 60 -6.84 0.90 9.46
C ASP A 60 -5.57 0.75 10.30
N PRO A 61 -4.43 1.31 9.84
CA PRO A 61 -3.20 1.27 10.61
C PRO A 61 -3.35 2.03 11.92
N ARG A 62 -4.26 3.01 12.02
CA ARG A 62 -4.57 3.70 13.28
C ARG A 62 -5.23 2.81 14.33
N GLN A 63 -5.92 1.75 13.90
CA GLN A 63 -6.57 0.78 14.78
C GLN A 63 -5.66 -0.39 15.15
N TRP A 64 -4.40 -0.39 14.69
CA TRP A 64 -3.46 -1.44 15.03
C TRP A 64 -3.10 -1.38 16.51
N THR A 65 -3.09 -2.53 17.15
CA THR A 65 -2.49 -2.72 18.47
C THR A 65 -1.00 -2.93 18.29
N GLU A 66 -0.23 -2.86 19.38
CA GLU A 66 1.19 -3.19 19.36
C GLU A 66 1.46 -4.59 18.77
N ASN A 67 0.60 -5.57 19.09
CA ASN A 67 0.70 -6.91 18.52
C ASN A 67 0.46 -6.90 17.01
N HIS A 68 -0.51 -6.13 16.50
CA HIS A 68 -0.75 -6.02 15.06
C HIS A 68 0.43 -5.37 14.32
N VAL A 69 1.07 -4.37 14.93
CA VAL A 69 2.28 -3.74 14.37
C VAL A 69 3.41 -4.78 14.30
N ALA A 70 3.61 -5.56 15.36
CA ALA A 70 4.62 -6.63 15.38
C ALA A 70 4.35 -7.70 14.32
N GLU A 71 3.10 -8.15 14.16
CA GLU A 71 2.72 -9.13 13.13
C GLU A 71 2.94 -8.58 11.71
N TRP A 72 2.57 -7.32 11.47
CA TRP A 72 2.82 -6.65 10.19
C TRP A 72 4.31 -6.57 9.88
N LEU A 73 5.13 -6.21 10.87
CA LEU A 73 6.57 -6.18 10.74
C LEU A 73 7.14 -7.57 10.47
N ALA A 74 6.75 -8.58 11.25
CA ALA A 74 7.22 -9.96 11.10
C ALA A 74 6.86 -10.51 9.71
N TRP A 75 5.64 -10.25 9.26
CA TRP A 75 5.20 -10.62 7.92
C TRP A 75 6.02 -9.90 6.83
N THR A 76 6.24 -8.58 6.97
CA THR A 76 7.03 -7.80 6.01
C THR A 76 8.48 -8.28 5.97
N ILE A 77 9.06 -8.56 7.13
CA ILE A 77 10.41 -9.11 7.28
C ILE A 77 10.52 -10.48 6.60
N ASN A 78 9.54 -11.36 6.80
CA ASN A 78 9.51 -12.67 6.18
C ASN A 78 9.40 -12.57 4.65
N GLU A 79 8.50 -11.71 4.14
CA GLU A 79 8.25 -11.61 2.70
C GLU A 79 9.42 -10.95 1.95
N PHE A 80 9.98 -9.88 2.48
CA PHE A 80 11.12 -9.19 1.86
C PHE A 80 12.48 -9.72 2.32
N SER A 81 12.50 -10.77 3.15
CA SER A 81 13.72 -11.29 3.79
C SER A 81 14.56 -10.18 4.43
N LEU A 82 13.89 -9.21 5.07
CA LEU A 82 14.56 -8.08 5.71
C LEU A 82 15.35 -8.60 6.90
N LYS A 83 16.59 -8.14 7.04
CA LYS A 83 17.38 -8.41 8.24
C LYS A 83 17.56 -7.11 9.01
N ASN A 84 17.78 -7.24 10.33
CA ASN A 84 18.10 -6.10 11.20
C ASN A 84 16.94 -5.12 11.43
N VAL A 85 15.71 -5.61 11.57
CA VAL A 85 14.58 -4.77 12.00
C VAL A 85 14.33 -4.94 13.49
N ASP A 86 14.42 -3.83 14.22
CA ASP A 86 14.22 -3.82 15.67
C ASP A 86 12.74 -3.70 16.02
N PHE A 87 12.09 -4.83 16.35
CA PHE A 87 10.69 -4.84 16.80
C PHE A 87 10.44 -3.96 18.03
N GLU A 88 11.43 -3.83 18.92
CA GLU A 88 11.34 -2.96 20.10
C GLU A 88 11.20 -1.48 19.70
N LYS A 89 11.82 -1.05 18.60
CA LYS A 89 11.68 0.33 18.09
C LYS A 89 10.26 0.60 17.57
N PHE A 90 9.60 -0.44 17.08
CA PHE A 90 8.23 -0.41 16.59
C PHE A 90 7.19 -0.91 17.60
N SER A 91 7.57 -1.10 18.86
CA SER A 91 6.68 -1.49 19.95
C SER A 91 5.80 -0.30 20.35
N MET A 92 4.81 -0.03 19.50
CA MET A 92 3.85 1.03 19.67
C MET A 92 2.53 0.64 19.04
N ASN A 93 1.45 1.29 19.45
CA ASN A 93 0.17 1.18 18.79
C ASN A 93 0.18 1.89 17.42
N GLY A 94 -0.71 1.43 16.55
CA GLY A 94 -0.88 1.96 15.21
C GLY A 94 -1.24 3.45 15.13
N ALA A 95 -1.92 3.97 16.15
CA ALA A 95 -2.17 5.40 16.30
C ALA A 95 -0.87 6.20 16.42
N ASN A 96 0.07 5.75 17.27
CA ASN A 96 1.38 6.39 17.39
C ASN A 96 2.22 6.20 16.12
N LEU A 97 2.15 5.01 15.51
CA LEU A 97 2.85 4.71 14.25
C LEU A 97 2.44 5.68 13.13
N CYS A 98 1.13 5.94 13.00
CA CYS A 98 0.58 6.89 12.05
C CYS A 98 0.91 8.35 12.43
N ALA A 99 0.91 8.69 13.72
CA ALA A 99 1.18 10.04 14.20
C ALA A 99 2.67 10.45 14.11
N MET A 100 3.58 9.48 14.16
CA MET A 100 5.02 9.69 14.18
C MET A 100 5.55 10.34 12.89
N GLY A 101 4.92 10.05 11.74
CA GLY A 101 5.32 10.60 10.43
C GLY A 101 6.56 9.92 9.82
N LYS A 102 6.77 10.14 8.51
CA LYS A 102 7.81 9.46 7.71
C LYS A 102 9.20 9.64 8.31
N GLU A 103 9.58 10.88 8.62
CA GLU A 103 10.93 11.23 9.08
C GLU A 103 11.31 10.48 10.35
N ARG A 104 10.41 10.41 11.33
CA ARG A 104 10.65 9.70 12.59
C ARG A 104 10.60 8.19 12.43
N PHE A 105 9.73 7.69 11.55
CA PHE A 105 9.69 6.27 11.22
C PHE A 105 11.01 5.80 10.58
N LEU A 106 11.54 6.58 9.63
CA LEU A 106 12.82 6.29 8.97
C LEU A 106 14.03 6.40 9.92
N ASP A 107 13.95 7.22 10.97
CA ASP A 107 15.00 7.29 12.01
C ASP A 107 15.04 6.04 12.91
N LEU A 108 13.91 5.35 13.06
CA LEU A 108 13.79 4.12 13.84
C LEU A 108 14.13 2.86 13.05
N ALA A 109 13.91 2.89 11.73
CA ALA A 109 14.18 1.77 10.84
C ALA A 109 15.58 1.91 10.21
N PRO A 110 16.20 0.80 9.76
CA PRO A 110 17.34 0.89 8.87
C PRO A 110 17.00 1.64 7.58
N ASP A 111 17.98 2.34 7.02
CA ASP A 111 17.94 2.79 5.62
C ASP A 111 17.46 1.65 4.72
N PHE A 112 16.68 1.97 3.70
CA PHE A 112 16.01 1.02 2.80
C PHE A 112 14.82 0.24 3.38
N VAL A 113 14.95 -0.33 4.58
CA VAL A 113 13.86 -1.06 5.26
C VAL A 113 12.75 -0.09 5.68
N GLY A 114 13.14 1.08 6.18
CA GLY A 114 12.23 2.14 6.56
C GLY A 114 11.34 2.59 5.42
N ASP A 115 11.89 2.80 4.22
CA ASP A 115 11.11 3.19 3.06
C ASP A 115 10.12 2.08 2.65
N ILE A 116 10.53 0.81 2.67
CA ILE A 116 9.65 -0.33 2.38
C ILE A 116 8.43 -0.35 3.31
N LEU A 117 8.68 -0.31 4.63
CA LEU A 117 7.64 -0.36 5.64
C LEU A 117 6.75 0.90 5.57
N TRP A 118 7.36 2.07 5.41
CA TRP A 118 6.63 3.33 5.33
C TRP A 118 5.73 3.40 4.09
N GLU A 119 6.22 2.96 2.93
CA GLU A 119 5.42 2.89 1.71
C GLU A 119 4.18 2.00 1.91
N HIS A 120 4.32 0.86 2.59
CA HIS A 120 3.19 0.00 2.92
C HIS A 120 2.21 0.72 3.87
N LEU A 121 2.73 1.38 4.90
CA LEU A 121 1.93 2.12 5.86
C LEU A 121 1.16 3.28 5.20
N GLU A 122 1.79 4.02 4.29
CA GLU A 122 1.14 5.07 3.51
C GLU A 122 0.05 4.51 2.59
N MET A 123 0.30 3.36 1.95
CA MET A 123 -0.71 2.72 1.12
C MET A 123 -1.91 2.25 1.93
N LEU A 124 -1.71 1.71 3.13
CA LEU A 124 -2.79 1.35 4.04
C LEU A 124 -3.59 2.59 4.48
N GLN A 125 -2.90 3.69 4.81
CA GLN A 125 -3.56 4.95 5.15
C GLN A 125 -4.35 5.56 3.97
N LYS A 126 -3.79 5.53 2.76
CA LYS A 126 -4.41 6.08 1.54
C LYS A 126 -5.53 5.19 1.00
N GLY A 127 -5.39 3.87 1.08
CA GLY A 127 -6.39 2.90 0.63
C GLY A 127 -7.71 2.99 1.41
N ASN A 128 -7.66 3.48 2.65
CA ASN A 128 -8.85 3.67 3.49
C ASN A 128 -9.55 5.02 3.22
N ALA A 129 -8.92 5.96 2.52
CA ALA A 129 -9.51 7.27 2.21
C ALA A 129 -10.60 7.21 1.13
N THR A 130 -10.78 6.06 0.46
CA THR A 130 -11.79 5.87 -0.61
C THR A 130 -12.75 4.74 -0.25
N VAL A 131 -13.47 4.88 0.85
CA VAL A 131 -14.79 4.25 1.03
C VAL A 131 -15.66 5.25 1.78
N ILE A 132 -16.22 6.20 1.03
CA ILE A 132 -17.39 7.02 1.41
C ILE A 132 -18.48 6.77 0.40
#